data_AF-X1RKJ2-F1
#
_entry.id   AF-X1RKJ2-F1
#
_cell.length_a   1.000
_cell.length_b   1.000
_cell.length_c   1.000
_cell.angle_alpha   90.00
_cell.angle_beta   90.00
_cell.angle_gamma   90.00
#
_symmetry.space_group_name_H-M   'P 1'
#
loop_
_entity.id
_entity.type
_entity.pdbx_description
1 polymer ?
#
loop_
_entity_poly.entity_id
_entity_poly.type
_entity_poly.pdbx_seq_one_letter_code
_entity_poly.pdbx_strand_id
1 'polypeptide(L)'
;QNSPFTSFVASTGLGMKAGLSQEKAEAAWKLVSFYVGPIASKKRLLGGSLKPPSWTNLDISDVEMGPMDRKLFSFYPLHPPTLILDAVIPADGVQRINTGLQELALGDITPEKLAAEIEAAVASVR
;
A
#
# COMPACT_ATOMS: atom_id res chain seq x y z
N GLN A 1 -13.28 20.01 6.55
CA GLN A 1 -12.96 19.41 5.23
C GLN A 1 -12.24 18.10 5.52
N ASN A 2 -12.83 16.96 5.15
CA ASN A 2 -12.18 15.66 5.34
C ASN A 2 -11.33 15.40 4.10
N SER A 3 -10.01 15.33 4.26
CA SER A 3 -9.08 14.94 3.19
C SER A 3 -9.26 13.44 2.88
N PRO A 4 -9.71 13.05 1.67
CA PRO A 4 -9.98 11.67 1.35
C PRO A 4 -8.83 11.09 0.52
N PHE A 5 -7.86 10.47 1.19
CA PHE A 5 -6.73 9.83 0.52
C PHE A 5 -6.70 8.34 0.85
N THR A 6 -6.58 7.52 -0.18
CA THR A 6 -6.25 6.09 -0.09
C THR A 6 -4.81 5.91 -0.59
N SER A 7 -4.11 4.80 -0.31
CA SER A 7 -2.83 4.51 -0.95
C SER A 7 -2.89 3.21 -1.73
N PHE A 8 -2.24 3.14 -2.90
CA PHE A 8 -2.05 1.92 -3.67
C PHE A 8 -0.60 1.84 -4.15
N VAL A 9 0.21 1.08 -3.41
CA VAL A 9 1.54 0.66 -3.85
C VAL A 9 1.61 -0.85 -3.67
N ALA A 10 2.19 -1.55 -4.64
CA ALA A 10 2.46 -2.97 -4.51
C ALA A 10 3.41 -3.20 -3.32
N SER A 11 2.88 -3.68 -2.19
CA SER A 11 3.66 -3.88 -0.97
C SER A 11 4.50 -5.15 -1.04
N THR A 12 3.86 -6.32 -1.10
CA THR A 12 4.54 -7.61 -1.23
C THR A 12 4.08 -8.29 -2.50
N GLY A 13 5.02 -8.60 -3.40
CA GLY A 13 4.77 -9.32 -4.65
C GLY A 13 5.30 -10.74 -4.62
N LEU A 14 4.91 -11.54 -5.63
CA LEU A 14 5.53 -12.83 -5.91
C LEU A 14 6.63 -12.63 -6.95
N GLY A 15 7.87 -12.98 -6.61
CA GLY A 15 8.99 -13.00 -7.54
C GLY A 15 9.28 -14.42 -8.03
N MET A 16 9.72 -14.55 -9.28
CA MET A 16 10.24 -15.81 -9.82
C MET A 16 11.74 -15.68 -10.11
N LYS A 17 12.50 -16.74 -9.81
CA LYS A 17 13.92 -16.79 -10.12
C LYS A 17 14.14 -16.74 -11.64
N ALA A 18 15.16 -15.99 -12.07
CA ALA A 18 15.58 -15.98 -13.47
C ALA A 18 16.19 -17.34 -13.89
N GLY A 19 16.11 -17.67 -15.20
CA GLY A 19 16.73 -18.87 -15.77
C GLY A 19 16.05 -20.19 -15.44
N LEU A 20 14.76 -20.17 -15.10
CA LEU A 20 13.96 -21.40 -14.98
C LEU A 20 13.80 -22.09 -16.34
N SER A 21 13.74 -23.41 -16.35
CA SER A 21 13.27 -24.15 -17.53
C SER A 21 11.83 -23.77 -17.84
N GLN A 22 11.41 -23.93 -19.09
CA GLN A 22 10.04 -23.59 -19.52
C GLN A 22 8.98 -24.29 -18.66
N GLU A 23 9.12 -25.59 -18.42
CA GLU A 23 8.19 -26.36 -17.58
C GLU A 23 8.05 -25.77 -16.16
N LYS A 24 9.18 -25.36 -15.56
CA LYS A 24 9.19 -24.75 -14.22
C LYS A 24 8.58 -23.35 -14.24
N ALA A 25 8.82 -22.56 -15.28
CA ALA A 25 8.23 -21.24 -15.44
C ALA A 25 6.70 -21.34 -15.61
N GLU A 26 6.21 -22.28 -16.41
CA GLU A 26 4.77 -22.52 -16.60
C GLU A 26 4.09 -22.99 -15.31
N ALA A 27 4.72 -23.91 -14.56
CA ALA A 27 4.22 -24.35 -13.26
C ALA A 27 4.17 -23.20 -12.24
N ALA A 28 5.21 -22.36 -12.20
CA ALA A 28 5.26 -21.20 -11.34
C ALA A 28 4.16 -20.19 -11.71
N TRP A 29 3.92 -19.93 -13.00
CA TRP A 29 2.83 -19.06 -13.44
C TRP A 29 1.45 -19.60 -13.09
N LYS A 30 1.22 -20.92 -13.17
CA LYS A 30 -0.04 -21.53 -12.70
C LYS A 30 -0.27 -21.27 -11.22
N LEU A 31 0.76 -21.43 -10.39
CA LEU A 31 0.66 -21.17 -8.95
C LEU A 31 0.40 -19.67 -8.67
N VAL A 32 1.16 -18.77 -9.30
CA VAL A 32 0.96 -17.33 -9.17
C VAL A 32 -0.46 -16.95 -9.55
N SER A 33 -0.94 -17.42 -10.70
CA SER A 33 -2.29 -17.11 -11.21
C SER A 33 -3.39 -17.62 -10.28
N PHE A 34 -3.23 -18.83 -9.72
CA PHE A 34 -4.15 -19.34 -8.71
C PHE A 34 -4.14 -18.47 -7.45
N TYR A 35 -2.95 -18.11 -6.96
CA TYR A 35 -2.80 -17.36 -5.72
C TYR A 35 -3.31 -15.92 -5.83
N VAL A 36 -3.13 -15.23 -6.96
CA VAL A 36 -3.65 -13.86 -7.15
C VAL A 36 -5.06 -13.83 -7.75
N GLY A 37 -5.58 -14.97 -8.19
CA GLY A 37 -6.89 -15.11 -8.79
C GLY A 37 -8.06 -14.95 -7.80
N PRO A 38 -9.31 -15.03 -8.31
CA PRO A 38 -10.51 -14.69 -7.55
C PRO A 38 -10.75 -15.63 -6.35
N ILE A 39 -10.46 -16.93 -6.48
CA ILE A 39 -10.70 -17.92 -5.41
C ILE A 39 -9.83 -17.62 -4.18
N ALA A 40 -8.52 -17.49 -4.37
CA ALA A 40 -7.58 -17.23 -3.28
C ALA A 40 -7.75 -15.81 -2.70
N SER A 41 -8.12 -14.84 -3.54
CA SER A 41 -8.46 -13.48 -3.11
C SER A 41 -9.71 -13.44 -2.23
N LYS A 42 -10.79 -14.12 -2.61
CA LYS A 42 -12.02 -14.24 -1.80
C LYS A 42 -11.75 -14.93 -0.45
N LYS A 43 -10.95 -15.99 -0.44
CA LYS A 43 -10.58 -16.68 0.80
C LYS A 43 -9.77 -15.80 1.76
N ARG A 44 -8.84 -14.97 1.26
CA ARG A 44 -8.12 -14.00 2.09
C ARG A 44 -9.05 -12.96 2.70
N LEU A 45 -9.99 -12.45 1.91
CA LEU A 45 -10.99 -11.51 2.39
C LEU A 45 -11.81 -12.12 3.54
N LEU A 46 -12.35 -13.33 3.34
CA LEU A 46 -13.12 -14.06 4.36
C LEU A 46 -12.29 -14.45 5.59
N GLY A 47 -10.99 -14.65 5.43
CA GLY A 47 -10.05 -14.93 6.52
C GLY A 47 -9.62 -13.71 7.33
N GLY A 48 -10.23 -12.54 7.12
CA GLY A 48 -9.95 -11.31 7.88
C GLY A 48 -8.79 -10.46 7.33
N SER A 49 -8.27 -10.76 6.14
CA SER A 49 -7.32 -9.84 5.48
C SER A 49 -8.10 -8.67 4.85
N LEU A 50 -8.14 -7.54 5.56
CA LEU A 50 -8.79 -6.30 5.12
C LEU A 50 -8.05 -5.52 4.03
N LYS A 51 -6.95 -6.07 3.50
CA LYS A 51 -6.22 -5.44 2.39
C LYS A 51 -7.01 -5.68 1.10
N PRO A 52 -7.30 -4.65 0.30
CA PRO A 52 -7.84 -4.83 -1.03
C PRO A 52 -7.00 -5.89 -1.76
N PRO A 53 -7.62 -6.98 -2.23
CA PRO A 53 -6.87 -8.01 -2.93
C PRO A 53 -6.22 -7.40 -4.18
N SER A 54 -5.10 -7.99 -4.62
CA SER A 54 -4.47 -7.64 -5.91
C SER A 54 -5.44 -7.78 -7.09
N TRP A 55 -6.56 -8.50 -6.88
CA TRP A 55 -7.68 -8.61 -7.79
C TRP A 55 -8.68 -7.47 -7.55
N THR A 56 -8.64 -6.44 -8.40
CA THR A 56 -9.43 -5.20 -8.26
C THR A 56 -10.94 -5.39 -8.51
N ASN A 57 -11.35 -6.47 -9.17
CA ASN A 57 -12.74 -6.73 -9.58
C ASN A 57 -13.32 -7.91 -8.79
N LEU A 58 -13.05 -7.99 -7.50
CA LEU A 58 -13.61 -9.06 -6.67
C LEU A 58 -15.08 -8.73 -6.38
N ASP A 59 -15.99 -9.64 -6.74
CA ASP A 59 -17.37 -9.55 -6.27
C ASP A 59 -17.41 -9.89 -4.78
N ILE A 60 -17.83 -8.91 -3.99
CA ILE A 60 -17.98 -8.98 -2.53
C ILE A 60 -19.43 -8.85 -2.08
N SER A 61 -20.39 -8.89 -3.02
CA SER A 61 -21.81 -8.71 -2.72
C SER A 61 -22.37 -9.76 -1.76
N ASP A 62 -21.81 -10.97 -1.80
CA ASP A 62 -22.18 -12.11 -0.95
C ASP A 62 -21.27 -12.29 0.28
N VAL A 63 -20.34 -11.36 0.51
CA VAL A 63 -19.42 -11.40 1.65
C VAL A 63 -20.06 -10.69 2.83
N GLU A 64 -20.28 -11.44 3.91
CA GLU A 64 -20.63 -10.86 5.21
C GLU A 64 -19.39 -10.16 5.79
N MET A 65 -19.52 -8.87 6.09
CA MET A 65 -18.42 -8.03 6.56
C MET A 65 -18.89 -7.15 7.71
N GLY A 66 -17.97 -6.83 8.61
CA GLY A 66 -18.21 -5.85 9.66
C GLY A 66 -18.55 -4.47 9.05
N PRO A 67 -19.29 -3.61 9.78
CA PRO A 67 -19.67 -2.28 9.30
C PRO A 67 -18.49 -1.39 8.88
N MET A 68 -17.34 -1.52 9.56
CA MET A 68 -16.13 -0.76 9.22
C MET A 68 -15.47 -1.26 7.92
N ASP A 69 -15.47 -2.57 7.71
CA ASP A 69 -14.88 -3.18 6.50
C ASP A 69 -15.69 -2.79 5.27
N ARG A 70 -17.03 -2.83 5.38
CA ARG A 70 -17.93 -2.39 4.32
C ARG A 70 -17.69 -0.92 3.95
N LYS A 71 -17.51 -0.05 4.96
CA LYS A 71 -17.17 1.37 4.72
C LYS A 71 -15.83 1.52 4.02
N LEU A 72 -14.82 0.76 4.43
CA LEU A 72 -13.49 0.79 3.83
C LEU A 72 -13.51 0.34 2.36
N PHE A 73 -14.22 -0.76 2.04
CA PHE A 73 -14.37 -1.23 0.66
C PHE A 73 -15.14 -0.26 -0.23
N SER A 74 -16.15 0.43 0.30
CA SER A 74 -16.86 1.48 -0.44
C SER A 74 -16.03 2.76 -0.60
N PHE A 75 -15.06 3.01 0.29
CA PHE A 75 -14.21 4.20 0.25
C PHE A 75 -13.13 4.11 -0.84
N TYR A 76 -12.44 2.97 -0.97
CA TYR A 76 -11.35 2.79 -1.95
C TYR A 76 -11.68 3.19 -3.40
N PRO A 77 -12.79 2.77 -4.02
CA PRO A 77 -13.08 3.11 -5.42
C PRO A 77 -13.47 4.58 -5.64
N LEU A 78 -13.86 5.30 -4.59
CA LEU A 78 -14.31 6.70 -4.67
C LEU A 78 -13.16 7.71 -4.58
N HIS A 79 -11.98 7.28 -4.17
CA HIS A 79 -10.87 8.18 -3.86
C HIS A 79 -9.59 7.73 -4.57
N PRO A 80 -9.00 8.61 -5.41
CA PRO A 80 -7.78 8.27 -6.11
C PRO A 80 -6.66 7.99 -5.10
N PRO A 81 -5.79 7.01 -5.39
CA PRO A 81 -4.71 6.67 -4.50
C PRO A 81 -3.63 7.76 -4.49
N THR A 82 -3.04 7.97 -3.32
CA THR A 82 -1.82 8.73 -3.10
C THR A 82 -0.63 7.78 -3.06
N LEU A 83 0.54 8.36 -3.31
CA LEU A 83 1.82 7.67 -3.16
C LEU A 83 2.08 7.39 -1.68
N ILE A 84 2.68 6.24 -1.40
CA ILE A 84 3.34 6.03 -0.11
C ILE A 84 4.71 6.70 -0.20
N LEU A 85 5.02 7.60 0.74
CA LEU A 85 6.22 8.44 0.67
C LEU A 85 7.50 7.60 0.63
N ASP A 86 7.57 6.51 1.39
CA ASP A 86 8.72 5.59 1.38
C ASP A 86 8.99 4.90 0.03
N ALA A 87 8.02 4.90 -0.88
CA ALA A 87 8.18 4.38 -2.23
C ALA A 87 8.82 5.39 -3.20
N VAL A 88 8.88 6.68 -2.84
CA VAL A 88 9.24 7.77 -3.76
C VAL A 88 10.26 8.77 -3.21
N ILE A 89 10.56 8.74 -1.91
CA ILE A 89 11.62 9.54 -1.28
C ILE A 89 12.59 8.68 -0.48
N PRO A 90 13.84 9.15 -0.24
CA PRO A 90 14.82 8.42 0.55
C PRO A 90 14.34 8.14 1.98
N ALA A 91 14.86 7.05 2.58
CA ALA A 91 14.53 6.65 3.95
C ALA A 91 14.77 7.75 4.99
N ASP A 92 15.83 8.55 4.82
CA ASP A 92 16.13 9.69 5.71
C ASP A 92 15.03 10.76 5.67
N GLY A 93 14.48 11.03 4.47
CA GLY A 93 13.34 11.93 4.31
C GLY A 93 12.08 11.40 5.00
N VAL A 94 11.80 10.10 4.86
CA VAL A 94 10.67 9.44 5.54
C VAL A 94 10.83 9.51 7.07
N GLN A 95 12.03 9.22 7.57
CA GLN A 95 12.32 9.28 8.99
C GLN A 95 12.16 10.70 9.54
N ARG A 96 12.66 11.70 8.81
CA ARG A 96 12.52 13.11 9.20
C ARG A 96 11.05 13.53 9.28
N ILE A 97 10.23 13.14 8.31
CA ILE A 97 8.79 13.39 8.32
C ILE A 97 8.13 12.77 9.55
N ASN A 98 8.39 11.48 9.81
CA ASN A 98 7.75 10.75 10.90
C ASN A 98 8.06 11.36 12.27
N THR A 99 9.33 11.67 12.56
CA THR A 99 9.72 12.30 13.83
C THR A 99 9.27 13.76 13.87
N GLY A 100 9.33 14.47 12.74
CA GLY A 100 9.00 15.89 12.67
C GLY A 100 7.55 16.22 12.89
N LEU A 101 6.64 15.37 12.40
CA LEU A 101 5.22 15.53 12.69
C LEU A 101 4.92 15.39 14.19
N GLN A 102 5.68 14.57 14.91
CA GLN A 102 5.56 14.44 16.37
C GLN A 102 6.10 15.69 17.08
N GLU A 103 7.29 16.15 16.70
CA GLU A 103 7.90 17.39 17.20
C GLU A 103 6.98 18.60 16.98
N LEU A 104 6.34 18.68 15.79
CA LEU A 104 5.41 19.74 15.45
C LEU A 104 4.16 19.70 16.33
N ALA A 105 3.62 18.51 16.58
CA ALA A 105 2.46 18.32 17.46
C ALA A 105 2.77 18.68 18.93
N LEU A 106 4.03 18.49 19.36
CA LEU A 106 4.51 18.86 20.69
C LEU A 106 4.90 20.35 20.81
N GLY A 107 5.03 21.05 19.68
CA GLY A 107 5.47 22.45 19.64
C GLY A 107 6.99 22.64 19.71
N ASP A 108 7.76 21.58 19.52
CA ASP A 108 9.23 21.59 19.61
C ASP A 108 9.91 22.14 18.34
N ILE A 109 9.15 22.23 17.24
CA ILE A 109 9.62 22.74 15.96
C ILE A 109 8.54 23.56 15.26
N THR A 110 8.94 24.51 14.40
CA THR A 110 8.00 25.24 13.54
C THR A 110 7.79 24.51 12.20
N PRO A 111 6.64 24.73 11.52
CA PRO A 111 6.39 24.18 10.20
C PRO A 111 7.50 24.51 9.19
N GLU A 112 8.03 25.74 9.21
CA GLU A 112 9.03 26.22 8.26
C GLU A 112 10.37 25.50 8.45
N LYS A 113 10.77 25.29 9.70
CA LYS A 113 12.01 24.58 10.02
C LYS A 113 11.91 23.10 9.64
N LEU A 114 10.77 22.46 9.93
CA LEU A 114 10.52 21.07 9.53
C LEU A 114 10.56 20.91 8.00
N ALA A 115 9.91 21.82 7.27
CA ALA A 115 9.89 21.79 5.80
C ALA A 115 11.31 21.86 5.21
N ALA A 116 12.13 22.80 5.67
CA ALA A 116 13.51 22.96 5.20
C ALA A 116 14.37 21.71 5.48
N GLU A 117 14.19 21.06 6.64
CA GLU A 117 14.92 19.85 7.00
C GLU A 117 14.48 18.64 6.16
N ILE A 118 13.19 18.53 5.81
CA ILE A 118 12.69 17.50 4.87
C ILE A 118 13.28 17.73 3.47
N GLU A 119 13.24 18.97 2.96
CA GLU A 119 13.81 19.30 1.65
C GLU A 119 15.30 18.95 1.57
N ALA A 120 16.07 19.27 2.61
CA ALA A 120 17.47 18.91 2.71
C ALA A 120 17.69 17.39 2.72
N ALA A 121 16.87 16.63 3.46
CA ALA A 121 16.97 15.18 3.56
C ALA A 121 16.60 14.46 2.25
N VAL A 122 15.71 15.05 1.45
CA VAL A 122 15.32 14.49 0.14
C VAL A 122 16.29 14.91 -0.98
N ALA A 123 16.96 16.06 -0.84
CA ALA A 123 17.92 16.57 -1.83
C ALA A 123 19.26 15.82 -1.86
N SER A 124 19.59 15.04 -0.84
CA SER A 124 20.88 14.33 -0.70
C SER A 124 21.08 13.14 -1.66
N VAL A 125 20.11 12.86 -2.54
CA VAL A 125 20.10 11.69 -3.45
C VAL A 125 19.79 12.09 -4.90
N ARG A 126 20.47 13.11 -5.44
CA ARG A 126 20.51 13.37 -6.89
C ARG A 126 21.80 12.87 -7.51
#